data_AF-K9Q1L4-F1
#
_entry.id   AF-K9Q1L4-F1
#
_cell.length_a   1.000
_cell.length_b   1.000
_cell.length_c   1.000
_cell.angle_alpha   90.00
_cell.angle_beta   90.00
_cell.angle_gamma   90.00
#
_symmetry.space_group_name_H-M   'P 1'
#
loop_
_entity.id
_entity.type
_entity.pdbx_description
1 polymer ?
#
loop_
_entity_poly.entity_id
_entity_poly.type
_entity_poly.pdbx_seq_one_letter_code
_entity_poly.pdbx_strand_id
1 'polypeptide(L)'
;MFISIDGDDVGRNLELYILDEQIGDLEIFAKKLKTRFEWLANNLSCLLEAQVHLLGGDSILASCPLNPKVFQILEELRIEFQKQGLPSISIGTGNTAREAYLALKYAKLRGKNRLVTFEDIQQ
;
A
#
# COMPACT_ATOMS: atom_id res chain seq x y z
N MET A 1 -8.23 -14.44 1.35
CA MET A 1 -6.85 -13.95 1.46
C MET A 1 -6.89 -12.50 1.95
N PHE A 2 -5.92 -12.08 2.75
CA PHE A 2 -5.78 -10.71 3.24
C PHE A 2 -4.63 -9.99 2.54
N ILE A 3 -4.81 -8.68 2.36
CA ILE A 3 -3.88 -7.76 1.72
C ILE A 3 -3.68 -6.59 2.67
N SER A 4 -2.43 -6.30 3.02
CA SER A 4 -2.04 -5.13 3.79
C SER A 4 -1.11 -4.27 2.95
N ILE A 5 -1.45 -2.99 2.79
CA ILE A 5 -0.69 -2.02 1.97
C ILE A 5 -0.36 -0.83 2.84
N ASP A 6 0.85 -0.30 2.69
CA ASP A 6 1.27 0.90 3.41
C ASP A 6 2.25 1.71 2.55
N GLY A 7 2.09 3.04 2.57
CA GLY A 7 2.96 3.98 1.87
C GLY A 7 4.38 3.98 2.42
N ASP A 8 5.33 4.13 1.52
CA ASP A 8 6.75 4.15 1.86
C ASP A 8 7.21 5.57 2.15
N ASP A 9 7.81 5.79 3.32
CA ASP A 9 8.38 7.08 3.72
C ASP A 9 7.39 8.25 3.75
N VAL A 10 6.09 8.00 3.88
CA VAL A 10 5.06 9.05 3.93
C VAL A 10 5.32 10.01 5.09
N GLY A 11 5.48 9.49 6.31
CA GLY A 11 5.76 10.30 7.50
C GLY A 11 7.01 11.17 7.33
N ARG A 12 8.09 10.58 6.79
CA ARG A 12 9.33 11.31 6.49
C ARG A 12 9.10 12.45 5.49
N ASN A 13 8.32 12.23 4.43
CA ASN A 13 8.00 13.29 3.47
C ASN A 13 7.17 14.41 4.11
N LEU A 14 6.19 14.06 4.94
CA LEU A 14 5.39 15.05 5.68
C LEU A 14 6.28 15.89 6.62
N GLU A 15 7.18 15.25 7.36
CA GLU A 15 8.13 15.92 8.26
C GLU A 15 9.02 16.91 7.51
N LEU A 16 9.54 16.56 6.34
CA LEU A 16 10.37 17.46 5.53
C LEU A 16 9.62 18.73 5.13
N TYR A 17 8.38 18.62 4.63
CA TYR A 17 7.59 19.80 4.29
C TYR A 17 7.32 20.71 5.50
N ILE A 18 7.12 20.13 6.70
CA ILE A 18 6.91 20.89 7.93
C ILE A 18 8.21 21.60 8.34
N LEU A 19 9.34 20.90 8.34
CA LEU A 19 10.64 21.45 8.73
C LEU A 19 11.10 22.58 7.80
N ASP A 20 10.75 22.49 6.52
CA ASP A 20 11.09 23.50 5.51
C ASP A 20 10.04 24.62 5.38
N GLU A 21 9.03 24.67 6.26
CA GLU A 21 7.92 25.65 6.25
C GLU A 21 7.15 25.69 4.90
N GLN A 22 7.08 24.55 4.20
CA GLN A 22 6.44 24.39 2.89
C GLN A 22 4.98 23.93 3.01
N ILE A 23 4.17 24.64 3.81
CA ILE A 23 2.78 24.24 4.11
C ILE A 23 1.89 24.12 2.86
N GLY A 24 2.09 24.98 1.86
CA GLY A 24 1.34 24.90 0.60
C GLY A 24 1.60 23.59 -0.16
N ASP A 25 2.86 23.17 -0.24
CA ASP A 25 3.23 21.92 -0.90
C ASP A 25 2.83 20.69 -0.08
N LEU A 26 2.87 20.80 1.27
CA LEU A 26 2.34 19.80 2.18
C LEU A 26 0.86 19.51 1.91
N GLU A 27 0.04 20.54 1.76
CA GLU A 27 -1.39 20.37 1.45
C GLU A 27 -1.61 19.68 0.10
N ILE A 28 -0.85 20.09 -0.92
CA ILE A 28 -0.93 19.49 -2.26
C ILE A 28 -0.52 18.01 -2.19
N PHE A 29 0.56 17.71 -1.47
CA PHE A 29 1.03 16.34 -1.26
C PHE A 29 -0.01 15.50 -0.54
N ALA A 30 -0.56 15.97 0.58
CA ALA A 30 -1.57 15.25 1.37
C ALA A 30 -2.86 14.98 0.56
N LYS A 31 -3.33 15.97 -0.22
CA LYS A 31 -4.49 15.81 -1.12
C LYS A 31 -4.21 14.76 -2.19
N LYS A 32 -3.05 14.81 -2.86
CA LYS A 32 -2.64 13.81 -3.85
C LYS A 32 -2.53 12.42 -3.26
N LEU A 33 -1.91 12.30 -2.08
CA LEU A 33 -1.76 11.03 -1.37
C LEU A 33 -3.12 10.39 -1.10
N LYS A 34 -4.06 11.17 -0.53
CA LYS A 34 -5.42 10.71 -0.28
C LYS A 34 -6.09 10.18 -1.55
N THR A 35 -6.09 10.96 -2.63
CA THR A 35 -6.71 10.55 -3.90
C THR A 35 -6.08 9.27 -4.48
N ARG A 36 -4.77 9.09 -4.35
CA ARG A 36 -4.08 7.88 -4.82
C ARG A 36 -4.45 6.64 -4.01
N PHE A 37 -4.57 6.78 -2.69
CA PHE A 37 -5.00 5.68 -1.83
C PHE A 37 -6.49 5.34 -2.01
N GLU A 38 -7.35 6.32 -2.26
CA GLU A 38 -8.74 6.11 -2.67
C GLU A 38 -8.82 5.39 -4.02
N TRP A 39 -8.01 5.80 -5.00
CA TRP A 39 -7.89 5.10 -6.29
C TRP A 39 -7.46 3.64 -6.10
N LEU A 40 -6.47 3.38 -5.24
CA LEU A 40 -5.98 2.03 -4.99
C LEU A 40 -7.07 1.16 -4.34
N ALA A 41 -7.76 1.68 -3.33
CA ALA A 41 -8.86 0.98 -2.66
C ALA A 41 -10.02 0.64 -3.62
N ASN A 42 -10.35 1.56 -4.52
CA ASN A 42 -11.37 1.32 -5.55
C ASN A 42 -10.92 0.22 -6.53
N ASN A 43 -9.66 0.24 -6.98
CA ASN A 43 -9.15 -0.80 -7.89
C ASN A 43 -9.08 -2.17 -7.24
N LEU A 44 -8.73 -2.26 -5.95
CA LEU A 44 -8.80 -3.53 -5.21
C LEU A 44 -10.22 -4.08 -5.20
N SER A 45 -11.20 -3.23 -4.91
CA SER A 45 -12.62 -3.62 -4.92
C SER A 45 -13.07 -4.08 -6.30
N CYS A 46 -12.72 -3.35 -7.37
CA CYS A 46 -13.17 -3.64 -8.73
C CYS A 46 -12.46 -4.83 -9.39
N LEU A 47 -11.14 -4.98 -9.19
CA LEU A 47 -10.33 -5.97 -9.91
C LEU A 47 -10.20 -7.29 -9.15
N LEU A 48 -10.31 -7.26 -7.82
CA LEU A 48 -10.11 -8.43 -6.97
C LEU A 48 -11.36 -8.80 -6.15
N GLU A 49 -12.48 -8.09 -6.33
CA GLU A 49 -13.66 -8.21 -5.47
C GLU A 49 -13.29 -8.06 -3.99
N ALA A 50 -12.29 -7.20 -3.72
CA ALA A 50 -11.77 -7.05 -2.37
C ALA A 50 -12.74 -6.25 -1.50
N GLN A 51 -13.00 -6.73 -0.30
CA GLN A 51 -13.60 -5.95 0.78
C GLN A 51 -12.49 -5.16 1.47
N VAL A 52 -12.57 -3.82 1.41
CA VAL A 52 -11.67 -2.93 2.14
C VAL A 52 -12.18 -2.76 3.58
N HIS A 53 -11.38 -3.20 4.55
CA HIS A 53 -11.68 -3.11 5.99
C HIS A 53 -11.14 -1.82 6.61
N LEU A 54 -10.02 -1.33 6.09
CA LEU A 54 -9.38 -0.09 6.53
C LEU A 54 -8.84 0.65 5.31
N LEU A 55 -9.15 1.95 5.24
CA LEU A 55 -8.46 2.93 4.41
C LEU A 55 -8.18 4.14 5.31
N GLY A 56 -6.95 4.26 5.80
CA GLY A 56 -6.56 5.28 6.77
C GLY A 56 -5.21 5.87 6.42
N GLY A 57 -5.19 7.16 6.07
CA GLY A 57 -3.97 7.84 5.65
C GLY A 57 -3.32 7.17 4.45
N ASP A 58 -2.16 6.57 4.68
CA ASP A 58 -1.34 5.82 3.73
C ASP A 58 -1.43 4.29 3.92
N SER A 59 -2.44 3.80 4.63
CA SER A 59 -2.59 2.39 4.97
C SER A 59 -3.92 1.80 4.48
N ILE A 60 -3.87 0.60 3.90
CA ILE A 60 -5.03 -0.21 3.52
C ILE A 60 -4.94 -1.60 4.13
N LEU A 61 -6.05 -2.09 4.67
CA LEU A 61 -6.28 -3.51 4.96
C LEU A 61 -7.51 -3.97 4.20
N ALA A 62 -7.36 -5.01 3.39
CA ALA A 62 -8.44 -5.59 2.60
C ALA A 62 -8.41 -7.11 2.65
N SER A 63 -9.51 -7.74 2.26
CA SER A 63 -9.55 -9.17 1.98
C SER A 63 -10.28 -9.44 0.67
N CYS A 64 -9.81 -10.42 -0.08
CA CYS A 64 -10.44 -10.86 -1.33
C CYS A 64 -10.65 -12.39 -1.34
N PRO A 65 -11.57 -12.87 -2.20
CA PRO A 65 -11.66 -14.27 -2.56
C PRO A 65 -10.32 -14.82 -3.07
N LEU A 66 -10.15 -16.14 -2.99
CA LEU A 66 -8.98 -16.79 -3.57
C LEU A 66 -9.04 -16.63 -5.10
N ASN A 67 -8.07 -15.92 -5.66
CA ASN A 67 -7.98 -15.69 -7.10
C ASN A 67 -6.51 -15.89 -7.54
N PRO A 68 -6.27 -16.76 -8.55
CA PRO A 68 -4.91 -17.11 -8.98
C PRO A 68 -4.13 -15.93 -9.57
N LYS A 69 -4.81 -14.85 -9.98
CA LYS A 69 -4.21 -13.64 -10.53
C LYS A 69 -3.96 -12.55 -9.49
N VAL A 70 -4.29 -12.78 -8.21
CA VAL A 70 -4.16 -11.74 -7.16
C VAL A 70 -2.75 -11.15 -7.12
N PHE A 71 -1.72 -11.99 -7.13
CA PHE A 71 -0.34 -11.52 -7.05
C PHE A 71 0.03 -10.65 -8.26
N GLN A 72 -0.33 -11.09 -9.47
CA GLN A 72 -0.09 -10.33 -10.70
C GLN A 72 -0.80 -8.96 -10.65
N ILE A 73 -2.09 -8.94 -10.29
CA ILE A 73 -2.89 -7.71 -10.22
C ILE A 73 -2.33 -6.76 -9.16
N LEU A 74 -1.93 -7.28 -7.99
CA LEU A 74 -1.32 -6.46 -6.94
C LEU A 74 0.00 -5.84 -7.38
N GLU A 75 0.82 -6.60 -8.10
CA GLU A 75 2.09 -6.09 -8.62
C GLU A 75 1.88 -5.04 -9.72
N GLU A 76 0.91 -5.25 -10.61
CA GLU A 76 0.48 -4.25 -11.59
C GLU A 76 -0.02 -2.96 -10.91
N LEU A 77 -0.88 -3.08 -9.90
CA LEU A 77 -1.37 -1.94 -9.11
C LEU A 77 -0.23 -1.22 -8.38
N ARG A 78 0.77 -1.95 -7.86
CA ARG A 78 1.95 -1.36 -7.23
C ARG A 78 2.75 -0.52 -8.22
N ILE A 79 3.00 -1.05 -9.41
CA ILE A 79 3.71 -0.37 -10.48
C ILE A 79 2.94 0.87 -10.95
N GLU A 80 1.62 0.75 -11.17
CA GLU A 80 0.77 1.87 -11.55
C GLU A 80 0.68 2.94 -10.45
N PHE A 81 0.63 2.54 -9.18
CA PHE A 81 0.71 3.47 -8.06
C PHE A 81 2.03 4.23 -8.09
N GLN A 82 3.16 3.55 -8.30
CA GLN A 82 4.48 4.19 -8.37
C GLN A 82 4.59 5.21 -9.52
N LYS A 83 4.01 4.92 -10.69
CA LYS A 83 3.99 5.85 -11.84
C LYS A 83 3.27 7.16 -11.53
N GLN A 84 2.34 7.17 -10.56
CA GLN A 84 1.63 8.38 -10.12
C GLN A 84 2.50 9.30 -9.22
N GLY A 85 3.74 8.90 -8.89
CA GLY A 85 4.72 9.69 -8.16
C GLY A 85 5.09 9.12 -6.79
N LEU A 86 5.82 9.90 -5.98
CA LEU A 86 6.14 9.52 -4.60
C LEU A 86 4.97 9.82 -3.66
N PRO A 87 4.78 9.03 -2.59
CA PRO A 87 5.57 7.86 -2.19
C PRO A 87 5.26 6.61 -3.04
N SER A 88 6.11 5.58 -2.95
CA SER A 88 5.77 4.21 -3.36
C SER A 88 4.92 3.51 -2.29
N ILE A 89 4.50 2.26 -2.56
CA ILE A 89 3.84 1.42 -1.57
C ILE A 89 4.56 0.08 -1.41
N SER A 90 4.50 -0.44 -0.20
CA SER A 90 4.81 -1.84 0.10
C SER A 90 3.50 -2.60 0.33
N ILE A 91 3.47 -3.86 -0.10
CA ILE A 91 2.29 -4.74 -0.01
C ILE A 91 2.69 -6.06 0.64
N GLY A 92 1.86 -6.53 1.57
CA GLY A 92 1.95 -7.84 2.19
C GLY A 92 0.66 -8.64 2.00
N THR A 93 0.76 -9.94 1.70
CA THR A 93 -0.40 -10.83 1.61
C THR A 93 -0.28 -12.05 2.53
N GLY A 94 -1.41 -12.61 2.93
CA GLY A 94 -1.45 -13.83 3.75
C GLY A 94 -2.87 -14.39 3.92
N ASN A 95 -2.98 -15.52 4.60
CA ASN A 95 -4.28 -16.17 4.85
C ASN A 95 -5.06 -15.50 5.99
N THR A 96 -4.35 -14.80 6.88
CA THR A 96 -4.93 -13.97 7.94
C THR A 96 -4.46 -12.52 7.85
N ALA A 97 -5.21 -11.58 8.45
CA ALA A 97 -4.80 -10.17 8.55
C ALA A 97 -3.42 -10.01 9.21
N ARG A 98 -3.12 -10.86 10.22
CA ARG A 98 -1.82 -10.89 10.90
C ARG A 98 -0.69 -11.28 9.94
N GLU A 99 -0.89 -12.32 9.14
CA GLU A 99 0.10 -12.78 8.15
C GLU A 99 0.38 -11.72 7.09
N ALA A 100 -0.67 -11.13 6.52
CA ALA A 100 -0.54 -10.03 5.56
C ALA A 100 0.24 -8.84 6.15
N TYR A 101 -0.02 -8.49 7.41
CA TYR A 101 0.70 -7.43 8.11
C TYR A 101 2.17 -7.78 8.36
N LEU A 102 2.49 -9.02 8.74
CA LEU A 102 3.87 -9.48 8.92
C LEU A 102 4.64 -9.43 7.60
N ALA A 103 4.04 -9.90 6.51
CA ALA A 103 4.61 -9.82 5.16
C ALA A 103 4.87 -8.36 4.75
N LEU A 104 3.93 -7.45 5.04
CA LEU A 104 4.09 -6.02 4.79
C LEU A 104 5.28 -5.44 5.58
N LYS A 105 5.42 -5.78 6.86
CA LYS A 105 6.57 -5.32 7.66
C LYS A 105 7.89 -5.84 7.10
N TYR A 106 7.92 -7.09 6.67
CA TYR A 106 9.08 -7.65 5.99
C TYR A 106 9.40 -6.88 4.69
N ALA A 107 8.38 -6.59 3.87
CA ALA A 107 8.52 -5.79 2.66
C ALA A 107 9.16 -4.41 2.92
N LYS A 108 8.65 -3.71 3.94
CA LYS A 108 9.17 -2.38 4.35
C LYS A 108 10.62 -2.43 4.86
N LEU A 109 10.99 -3.48 5.60
CA LEU A 109 12.35 -3.65 6.12
C LEU A 109 13.35 -4.05 5.03
N ARG A 110 12.90 -4.73 3.97
CA ARG A 110 13.77 -5.26 2.91
C ARG A 110 13.97 -4.31 1.72
N GLY A 111 13.71 -3.03 1.89
CA GLY A 111 13.97 -2.02 0.86
C GLY A 111 12.73 -1.46 0.18
N LYS A 112 11.53 -1.75 0.72
CA LYS A 112 10.26 -1.09 0.33
C LYS A 112 9.87 -1.36 -1.12
N ASN A 113 8.83 -0.67 -1.59
CA ASN A 113 8.33 -0.69 -2.96
C ASN A 113 8.20 -2.10 -3.56
N ARG A 114 7.58 -3.01 -2.81
CA ARG A 114 7.50 -4.42 -3.19
C ARG A 114 6.26 -5.11 -2.63
N LEU A 115 5.88 -6.17 -3.31
CA LEU A 115 4.91 -7.15 -2.86
C LEU A 115 5.64 -8.35 -2.22
N VAL A 116 5.21 -8.77 -1.05
CA VAL A 116 5.72 -9.94 -0.34
C VAL A 116 4.55 -10.80 0.14
N THR A 117 4.66 -12.11 0.00
CA THR A 117 3.71 -13.05 0.59
C THR A 117 4.21 -13.56 1.93
N PHE A 118 3.30 -13.97 2.82
CA PHE A 118 3.69 -14.58 4.09
C PHE A 118 4.42 -15.92 3.87
N GLU A 119 4.12 -16.61 2.79
CA GLU A 119 4.79 -17.84 2.39
C GLU A 119 6.27 -17.59 2.03
N ASP A 120 6.61 -16.43 1.45
CA ASP A 120 8.00 -16.05 1.12
C ASP A 120 8.88 -15.83 2.36
N ILE A 121 8.29 -15.49 3.51
CA ILE A 121 9.05 -15.18 4.73
C ILE A 121 9.25 -16.40 5.64
N GLN A 122 8.61 -17.53 5.34
CA GLN A 122 8.75 -18.78 6.11
C GLN A 122 9.86 -19.71 5.58
N GLN A 123 10.50 -19.34 4.47
CA GLN A 123 11.63 -20.07 3.86
C GLN A 123 12.96 -19.55 4.39
#